data_AF-A0AAP5MBR8-F1
#
_entry.id   AF-A0AAP5MBR8-F1
#
_cell.length_a   1.000
_cell.length_b   1.000
_cell.length_c   1.000
_cell.angle_alpha   90.00
_cell.angle_beta   90.00
_cell.angle_gamma   90.00
#
_symmetry.space_group_name_H-M   'P 1'
#
loop_
_entity.id
_entity.type
_entity.pdbx_description
1 polymer ?
#
loop_
_entity_poly.entity_id
_entity_poly.type
_entity_poly.pdbx_seq_one_letter_code
_entity_poly.pdbx_strand_id
1 'polypeptide(L)'
;MSSNQNCKVSLSEEDLLEIYNNAPKPLSKNVTKVSIKEESLRNLHQEPIYLIELRNGNYWLILTEDGSYLLLPKSNLKINSFEYQTVKSLFECQGYQAEAAREFTLTKAARVLLTSKGEWMLEEKGILEFCNASPSSQLQAQLEQAQDEYIQLQFQLEQLRSQLNQSEYERVQLLSRLSQVEQERQHMLASLEQLAKAPQGEQISQHMQQATEDHKLFLAEMQKFYTGLNNLTFKVFSLEEHLESISKELNGSNSSVTKISSELVPIQALSKVESKSPKITNSFNHNTEEKDVDKLYNNEQNKKNLRHLVKVLPIQELIEKDSFGKPTRLFFQENVKGTYWIVTSEQKKYLLFPEHNFKVNEFNYKGLETAFTCHGNWQEEGAELKIFKPAIVKPLEEEGKEKWELVDQGVIEFTSKK
;
A
#
# COMPACT_ATOMS: atom_id res chain seq x y z
N MET A 1 55.99 -2.10 17.00
CA MET A 1 55.86 -1.34 15.75
C MET A 1 55.02 -2.18 14.80
N SER A 2 53.71 -1.94 14.78
CA SER A 2 52.78 -2.68 13.93
C SER A 2 52.42 -1.80 12.75
N SER A 3 52.92 -2.17 11.58
CA SER A 3 52.72 -1.49 10.31
C SER A 3 51.26 -1.65 9.87
N ASN A 4 50.41 -0.65 10.12
CA ASN A 4 49.10 -0.56 9.49
C ASN A 4 49.32 -0.20 8.01
N GLN A 5 49.18 -1.19 7.13
CA GLN A 5 49.03 -0.96 5.69
C GLN A 5 47.70 -0.23 5.46
N ASN A 6 47.74 1.10 5.44
CA ASN A 6 46.67 1.90 4.84
C ASN A 6 46.69 1.62 3.33
N CYS A 7 45.70 0.86 2.85
CA CYS A 7 45.45 0.73 1.41
C CYS A 7 45.15 2.12 0.84
N LYS A 8 46.03 2.60 -0.04
CA LYS A 8 45.81 3.83 -0.80
C LYS A 8 44.54 3.69 -1.65
N VAL A 9 43.73 4.72 -1.70
CA VAL A 9 42.48 4.73 -2.47
C VAL A 9 42.70 5.44 -3.80
N SER A 10 42.44 4.74 -4.90
CA SER A 10 42.58 5.21 -6.29
C SER A 10 41.33 5.96 -6.79
N LEU A 11 40.87 6.97 -6.05
CA LEU A 11 39.66 7.74 -6.38
C LEU A 11 40.00 9.22 -6.39
N SER A 12 39.35 9.98 -7.29
CA SER A 12 39.37 11.45 -7.25
C SER A 12 38.63 11.96 -6.00
N GLU A 13 38.84 13.24 -5.64
CA GLU A 13 38.11 13.84 -4.51
C GLU A 13 36.60 13.84 -4.80
N GLU A 14 36.20 14.12 -6.05
CA GLU A 14 34.81 14.12 -6.50
C GLU A 14 34.15 12.74 -6.38
N ASP A 15 34.81 11.68 -6.89
CA ASP A 15 34.29 10.30 -6.79
C ASP A 15 34.16 9.87 -5.33
N LEU A 16 35.13 10.27 -4.50
CA LEU A 16 35.15 9.94 -3.07
C LEU A 16 34.00 10.62 -2.33
N LEU A 17 33.71 11.89 -2.65
CA LEU A 17 32.57 12.62 -2.10
C LEU A 17 31.24 12.00 -2.56
N GLU A 18 31.12 11.61 -3.83
CA GLU A 18 29.93 10.95 -4.35
C GLU A 18 29.67 9.61 -3.63
N ILE A 19 30.71 8.78 -3.49
CA ILE A 19 30.60 7.52 -2.74
C ILE A 19 30.27 7.79 -1.28
N TYR A 20 30.90 8.78 -0.65
CA TYR A 20 30.64 9.12 0.75
C TYR A 20 29.18 9.52 0.98
N ASN A 21 28.64 10.42 0.15
CA ASN A 21 27.29 10.96 0.31
C ASN A 21 26.21 9.92 -0.02
N ASN A 22 26.44 9.04 -1.01
CA ASN A 22 25.44 8.06 -1.45
C ASN A 22 25.54 6.72 -0.70
N ALA A 23 26.77 6.22 -0.49
CA ALA A 23 27.01 4.90 0.08
C ALA A 23 28.37 4.84 0.80
N PRO A 24 28.49 5.36 2.04
CA PRO A 24 29.79 5.48 2.72
C PRO A 24 30.35 4.15 3.30
N LYS A 25 29.53 3.10 3.37
CA LYS A 25 29.93 1.78 3.94
C LYS A 25 31.18 1.16 3.30
N PRO A 26 31.37 1.17 1.97
CA PRO A 26 32.58 0.66 1.31
C PRO A 26 33.84 1.37 1.79
N LEU A 27 33.76 2.69 2.07
CA LEU A 27 34.92 3.48 2.52
C LEU A 27 35.41 3.06 3.91
N SER A 28 34.54 2.56 4.78
CA SER A 28 34.89 2.20 6.16
C SER A 28 35.98 1.11 6.32
N LYS A 29 36.31 0.39 5.24
CA LYS A 29 37.35 -0.66 5.25
C LYS A 29 38.78 -0.10 5.13
N ASN A 30 38.94 1.08 4.53
CA ASN A 30 40.24 1.66 4.20
C ASN A 30 40.49 3.00 4.92
N VAL A 31 39.83 3.20 6.07
CA VAL A 31 39.91 4.46 6.84
C VAL A 31 40.70 4.28 8.13
N THR A 32 41.53 5.27 8.45
CA THR A 32 42.06 5.44 9.81
C THR A 32 41.06 6.26 10.62
N LYS A 33 40.63 5.74 11.78
CA LYS A 33 39.66 6.44 12.64
C LYS A 33 40.40 7.41 13.56
N VAL A 34 39.99 8.66 13.56
CA VAL A 34 40.64 9.72 14.36
C VAL A 34 39.64 10.59 15.10
N SER A 35 40.13 11.27 16.13
CA SER A 35 39.41 12.35 16.84
C SER A 35 40.34 13.50 17.15
N ILE A 36 39.76 14.66 17.44
CA ILE A 36 40.50 15.83 17.93
C ILE A 36 41.20 15.49 19.26
N LYS A 37 42.46 15.90 19.39
CA LYS A 37 43.25 15.75 20.61
C LYS A 37 42.65 16.59 21.75
N GLU A 38 42.62 16.06 22.97
CA GLU A 38 42.04 16.75 24.13
C GLU A 38 42.62 18.14 24.41
N GLU A 39 43.90 18.35 24.10
CA GLU A 39 44.57 19.66 24.25
C GLU A 39 43.99 20.69 23.27
N SER A 40 43.70 20.28 22.04
CA SER A 40 43.05 21.12 21.01
C SER A 40 41.57 21.37 21.33
N LEU A 41 40.89 20.46 22.04
CA LEU A 41 39.50 20.65 22.48
C LEU A 41 39.35 21.78 23.52
N ARG A 42 40.36 22.01 24.37
CA ARG A 42 40.32 23.09 25.37
C ARG A 42 40.48 24.48 24.74
N ASN A 43 41.09 24.54 23.55
CA ASN A 43 41.42 25.77 22.84
C ASN A 43 40.90 25.71 21.39
N LEU A 44 39.62 25.37 21.18
CA LEU A 44 39.00 25.25 19.85
C LEU A 44 39.10 26.50 18.95
N HIS A 45 39.45 27.66 19.53
CA HIS A 45 39.64 28.92 18.83
C HIS A 45 41.11 29.24 18.47
N GLN A 46 42.07 28.38 18.85
CA GLN A 46 43.48 28.54 18.52
C GLN A 46 43.90 27.44 17.54
N GLU A 47 44.27 27.85 16.34
CA GLU A 47 45.01 27.00 15.41
C GLU A 47 46.45 26.83 15.91
N PRO A 48 47.06 25.65 15.73
CA PRO A 48 46.59 24.50 14.92
C PRO A 48 45.77 23.44 15.68
N ILE A 49 44.85 22.79 14.97
CA ILE A 49 44.05 21.67 15.50
C ILE A 49 44.73 20.35 15.18
N TYR A 50 44.94 19.51 16.21
CA TYR A 50 45.56 18.19 16.05
C TYR A 50 44.55 17.06 16.23
N LEU A 51 44.71 16.00 15.44
CA LEU A 51 43.95 14.76 15.50
C LEU A 51 44.86 13.58 15.83
N ILE A 52 44.30 12.63 16.58
CA ILE A 52 44.98 11.40 17.02
C ILE A 52 44.15 10.17 16.62
N GLU A 53 44.83 9.04 16.40
CA GLU A 53 44.18 7.77 16.08
C GLU A 53 43.44 7.24 17.31
N LEU A 54 42.15 6.96 17.15
CA LEU A 54 41.31 6.37 18.18
C LEU A 54 40.43 5.27 17.60
N ARG A 55 40.28 4.17 18.35
CA ARG A 55 39.42 3.04 17.96
C ARG A 55 37.99 3.47 17.62
N ASN A 56 37.48 4.45 18.35
CA ASN A 56 36.15 5.04 18.17
C ASN A 56 36.23 6.50 17.72
N GLY A 57 37.10 6.80 16.75
CA GLY A 57 37.20 8.11 16.14
C GLY A 57 35.87 8.60 15.53
N ASN A 58 35.59 9.90 15.70
CA ASN A 58 34.44 10.57 15.09
C ASN A 58 34.67 10.96 13.62
N TYR A 59 35.91 10.87 13.17
CA TYR A 59 36.32 11.22 11.82
C TYR A 59 37.11 10.08 11.17
N TRP A 60 37.10 10.06 9.85
CA TRP A 60 37.80 9.11 9.01
C TRP A 60 38.89 9.83 8.23
N LEU A 61 40.09 9.28 8.24
CA LEU A 61 41.19 9.68 7.38
C LEU A 61 41.32 8.69 6.23
N ILE A 62 41.37 9.23 5.01
CA ILE A 62 41.64 8.50 3.79
C ILE A 62 42.94 9.03 3.19
N LEU A 63 43.86 8.12 2.86
CA LEU A 63 45.06 8.42 2.11
C LEU A 63 44.77 8.25 0.62
N THR A 64 44.83 9.34 -0.12
CA THR A 64 44.65 9.37 -1.57
C THR A 64 45.96 9.02 -2.29
N GLU A 65 45.89 8.71 -3.59
CA GLU A 65 47.06 8.31 -4.38
C GLU A 65 48.12 9.40 -4.53
N ASP A 66 47.69 10.66 -4.59
CA ASP A 66 48.54 11.86 -4.61
C ASP A 66 49.33 12.06 -3.30
N GLY A 67 49.07 11.24 -2.27
CA GLY A 67 49.74 11.29 -0.98
C GLY A 67 49.08 12.26 0.02
N SER A 68 47.95 12.85 -0.35
CA SER A 68 47.18 13.74 0.53
C SER A 68 46.37 12.94 1.56
N TYR A 69 46.15 13.52 2.74
CA TYR A 69 45.26 12.95 3.76
C TYR A 69 43.97 13.77 3.79
N LEU A 70 42.87 13.12 3.40
CA LEU A 70 41.54 13.70 3.46
C LEU A 70 40.81 13.25 4.74
N LEU A 71 40.19 14.20 5.42
CA LEU A 71 39.43 14.02 6.64
C LEU A 71 37.93 14.18 6.34
N LEU A 72 37.18 13.14 6.69
CA LEU A 72 35.74 13.07 6.52
C LEU A 72 35.06 12.86 7.88
N PRO A 73 33.84 13.36 8.08
CA PRO A 73 33.03 12.94 9.21
C PRO A 73 32.73 11.45 9.11
N LYS A 74 32.57 10.77 10.24
CA LYS A 74 32.03 9.40 10.22
C LYS A 74 30.61 9.41 9.63
N SER A 75 30.27 8.41 8.82
CA SER A 75 29.01 8.37 8.05
C SER A 75 27.71 8.47 8.85
N ASN A 76 27.75 8.24 10.16
CA ASN A 76 26.60 8.31 11.05
C ASN A 76 26.81 9.34 12.18
N LEU A 77 27.69 10.31 11.97
CA LEU A 77 27.95 11.39 12.92
C LEU A 77 26.68 12.23 13.08
N LYS A 78 26.18 12.35 14.31
CA LYS A 78 24.97 13.12 14.61
C LYS A 78 25.36 14.46 15.23
N ILE A 79 25.38 15.50 14.41
CA ILE A 79 25.82 16.84 14.81
C ILE A 79 24.73 17.53 15.64
N ASN A 80 24.72 17.24 16.94
CA ASN A 80 23.92 17.96 17.93
C ASN A 80 24.59 19.30 18.31
N SER A 81 23.91 20.12 19.11
CA SER A 81 24.41 21.44 19.53
C SER A 81 25.75 21.40 20.28
N PHE A 82 26.05 20.30 20.98
CA PHE A 82 27.31 20.10 21.69
C PHE A 82 28.44 19.69 20.73
N GLU A 83 28.16 18.79 19.80
CA GLU A 83 29.11 18.33 18.78
C GLU A 83 29.39 19.40 17.71
N TYR A 84 28.44 20.30 17.47
CA TYR A 84 28.55 21.35 16.46
C TYR A 84 29.82 22.19 16.60
N GLN A 85 30.21 22.58 17.82
CA GLN A 85 31.43 23.39 18.02
C GLN A 85 32.70 22.63 17.60
N THR A 86 32.72 21.32 17.82
CA THR A 86 33.83 20.44 17.46
C THR A 86 33.87 20.18 15.96
N VAL A 87 32.70 20.07 15.32
CA VAL A 87 32.63 19.90 13.86
C VAL A 87 33.00 21.21 13.16
N LYS A 88 32.50 22.35 13.66
CA LYS A 88 32.78 23.69 13.12
C LYS A 88 34.27 24.07 13.15
N SER A 89 35.05 23.47 14.05
CA SER A 89 36.49 23.68 14.07
C SER A 89 37.21 22.97 12.91
N LEU A 90 36.63 21.89 12.36
CA LEU A 90 37.20 21.10 11.26
C LEU A 90 36.52 21.36 9.90
N PHE A 91 35.26 21.79 9.91
CA PHE A 91 34.42 21.99 8.73
C PHE A 91 33.68 23.32 8.79
N GLU A 92 33.48 23.93 7.63
CA GLU A 92 32.55 25.03 7.45
C GLU A 92 31.14 24.45 7.31
N CYS A 93 30.26 24.75 8.27
CA CYS A 93 28.88 24.28 8.28
C CYS A 93 27.95 25.33 7.67
N GLN A 94 27.50 25.11 6.44
CA GLN A 94 26.60 25.98 5.69
C GLN A 94 25.14 25.53 5.90
N GLY A 95 24.24 26.46 6.23
CA GLY A 95 22.81 26.16 6.42
C GLY A 95 22.45 25.46 7.73
N TYR A 96 23.38 25.31 8.68
CA TYR A 96 23.10 24.62 9.95
C TYR A 96 22.03 25.32 10.80
N GLN A 97 21.01 24.58 11.20
CA GLN A 97 19.99 24.99 12.18
C GLN A 97 19.86 23.95 13.28
N ALA A 98 20.06 24.34 14.54
CA ALA A 98 20.18 23.42 15.67
C ALA A 98 18.94 22.53 15.88
N GLU A 99 17.74 23.02 15.56
CA GLU A 99 16.49 22.24 15.71
C GLU A 99 16.13 21.37 14.48
N ALA A 100 16.65 21.68 13.30
CA ALA A 100 16.21 21.09 12.02
C ALA A 100 17.28 20.23 11.31
N ALA A 101 18.56 20.49 11.57
CA ALA A 101 19.68 19.83 10.89
C ALA A 101 19.87 18.38 11.35
N ARG A 102 19.16 17.44 10.70
CA ARG A 102 19.34 15.99 10.92
C ARG A 102 20.31 15.34 9.93
N GLU A 103 20.45 15.93 8.75
CA GLU A 103 21.21 15.39 7.62
C GLU A 103 22.10 16.48 7.05
N PHE A 104 23.25 16.09 6.51
CA PHE A 104 24.19 16.96 5.82
C PHE A 104 24.79 16.25 4.61
N THR A 105 25.26 17.03 3.67
CA THR A 105 26.03 16.58 2.52
C THR A 105 27.45 17.11 2.65
N LEU A 106 28.45 16.25 2.45
CA LEU A 106 29.85 16.67 2.41
C LEU A 106 30.15 17.19 1.00
N THR A 107 30.35 18.50 0.87
CA THR A 107 30.62 19.16 -0.41
C THR A 107 32.12 19.32 -0.67
N LYS A 108 32.93 19.33 0.39
CA LYS A 108 34.39 19.36 0.31
C LYS A 108 35.02 18.66 1.51
N ALA A 109 36.01 17.79 1.29
CA ALA A 109 36.72 17.14 2.38
C ALA A 109 37.71 18.09 3.07
N ALA A 110 37.98 17.88 4.36
CA ALA A 110 39.04 18.61 5.05
C ALA A 110 40.41 18.00 4.71
N ARG A 111 41.48 18.81 4.65
CA ARG A 111 42.85 18.32 4.43
C ARG A 111 43.65 18.36 5.71
N VAL A 112 44.48 17.35 5.92
CA VAL A 112 45.38 17.27 7.07
C VAL A 112 46.80 16.90 6.67
N LEU A 113 47.77 17.26 7.51
CA LEU A 113 49.17 16.93 7.35
C LEU A 113 49.63 16.00 8.48
N LEU A 114 50.35 14.93 8.12
CA LEU A 114 50.99 14.06 9.10
C LEU A 114 52.22 14.75 9.70
N THR A 115 52.23 14.91 11.02
CA THR A 115 53.33 15.51 11.76
C THR A 115 54.40 14.49 12.13
N SER A 116 55.60 14.95 12.48
CA SER A 116 56.71 14.10 12.93
C SER A 116 56.42 13.31 14.21
N LYS A 117 55.39 13.68 14.97
CA LYS A 117 54.94 13.00 16.19
C LYS A 117 53.92 11.88 15.91
N GLY A 118 53.53 11.66 14.65
CA GLY A 118 52.48 10.72 14.28
C GLY A 118 51.06 11.23 14.54
N GLU A 119 50.89 12.53 14.76
CA GLU A 119 49.61 13.22 14.88
C GLU A 119 49.25 13.86 13.53
N TRP A 120 47.97 14.07 13.25
CA TRP A 120 47.54 14.80 12.05
C TRP A 120 47.16 16.23 12.41
N MET A 121 47.61 17.20 11.62
CA MET A 121 47.32 18.61 11.81
C MET A 121 46.36 19.07 10.73
N LEU A 122 45.28 19.78 11.11
CA LEU A 122 44.37 20.38 10.14
C LEU A 122 45.11 21.43 9.29
N GLU A 123 45.02 21.29 7.97
CA GLU A 123 45.59 22.22 7.00
C GLU A 123 44.49 23.05 6.34
N GLU A 124 43.40 22.41 5.93
CA GLU A 124 42.27 23.07 5.26
C GLU A 124 40.95 22.51 5.80
N LYS A 125 39.98 23.41 6.06
CA LYS A 125 38.63 23.01 6.48
C LYS A 125 37.84 22.42 5.31
N GLY A 126 37.07 21.38 5.60
CA GLY A 126 36.07 20.86 4.68
C GLY A 126 34.79 21.70 4.73
N ILE A 127 33.80 21.36 3.90
CA ILE A 127 32.51 22.05 3.85
C ILE A 127 31.38 21.02 4.00
N LEU A 128 30.48 21.30 4.94
CA LEU A 128 29.24 20.55 5.18
C LEU A 128 28.05 21.44 4.87
N GLU A 129 27.17 20.95 3.99
CA GLU A 129 25.94 21.65 3.63
C GLU A 129 24.73 20.96 4.27
N PHE A 130 23.95 21.73 5.02
CA PHE A 130 22.74 21.28 5.69
C PHE A 130 21.52 21.83 4.95
N CYS A 131 20.95 21.03 4.06
CA CYS A 131 19.76 21.37 3.29
C CYS A 131 18.54 20.58 3.78
N ASN A 132 17.42 21.26 4.01
CA ASN A 132 16.13 20.65 4.35
C ASN A 132 15.50 19.86 3.19
N ALA A 133 16.09 19.93 1.99
CA ALA A 133 15.68 19.21 0.79
C ALA A 133 16.64 18.05 0.52
N SER A 134 16.79 17.15 1.49
CA SER A 134 17.52 15.91 1.22
C SER A 134 16.85 15.16 0.06
N PRO A 135 17.59 14.38 -0.74
CA PRO A 135 17.01 13.54 -1.79
C PRO A 135 15.86 12.67 -1.27
N SER A 136 15.95 12.22 -0.01
CA SER A 136 14.90 11.49 0.69
C SER A 136 13.63 12.32 0.90
N SER A 137 13.74 13.60 1.24
CA SER A 137 12.59 14.51 1.40
C SER A 137 11.89 14.77 0.05
N GLN A 138 12.65 14.88 -1.04
CA GLN A 138 12.09 15.02 -2.39
C GLN A 138 11.39 13.74 -2.86
N LEU A 139 11.99 12.56 -2.64
CA LEU A 139 11.35 11.29 -2.94
C LEU A 139 10.06 11.09 -2.14
N GLN A 140 10.04 11.53 -0.89
CA GLN A 140 8.84 11.43 -0.05
C GLN A 140 7.71 12.33 -0.56
N ALA A 141 8.02 13.55 -0.98
CA ALA A 141 7.05 14.44 -1.62
C ALA A 141 6.51 13.87 -2.94
N GLN A 142 7.36 13.26 -3.76
CA GLN A 142 6.92 12.59 -5.00
C GLN A 142 6.05 11.36 -4.72
N LEU A 143 6.38 10.59 -3.68
CA LEU A 143 5.58 9.43 -3.26
C LEU A 143 4.19 9.86 -2.77
N GLU A 144 4.12 10.95 -2.00
CA GLU A 144 2.86 11.53 -1.52
C GLU A 144 2.01 12.03 -2.70
N GLN A 145 2.63 12.74 -3.65
CA GLN A 145 1.95 13.20 -4.87
C GLN A 145 1.40 12.01 -5.71
N ALA A 146 2.18 10.94 -5.87
CA ALA A 146 1.74 9.76 -6.61
C ALA A 146 0.61 9.00 -5.87
N GLN A 147 0.60 9.02 -4.53
CA GLN A 147 -0.49 8.45 -3.74
C GLN A 147 -1.79 9.23 -3.92
N ASP A 148 -1.71 10.57 -3.92
CA ASP A 148 -2.89 11.42 -4.14
C ASP A 148 -3.50 11.20 -5.53
N GLU A 149 -2.65 11.08 -6.56
CA GLU A 149 -3.09 10.78 -7.92
C GLU A 149 -3.77 9.40 -8.01
N TYR A 150 -3.21 8.39 -7.35
CA TYR A 150 -3.82 7.06 -7.27
C TYR A 150 -5.21 7.09 -6.62
N ILE A 151 -5.37 7.83 -5.52
CA ILE A 151 -6.67 8.00 -4.84
C ILE A 151 -7.68 8.67 -5.78
N GLN A 152 -7.26 9.71 -6.51
CA GLN A 152 -8.12 10.41 -7.45
C GLN A 152 -8.58 9.50 -8.60
N LEU A 153 -7.67 8.70 -9.16
CA LEU A 153 -8.00 7.72 -10.21
C LEU A 153 -8.93 6.61 -9.71
N GLN A 154 -8.74 6.12 -8.49
CA GLN A 154 -9.65 5.15 -7.87
C GLN A 154 -11.08 5.71 -7.77
N PHE A 155 -11.21 6.97 -7.36
CA PHE A 155 -12.51 7.63 -7.28
C PHE A 155 -13.18 7.75 -8.66
N GLN A 156 -12.42 8.14 -9.70
CA GLN A 156 -12.94 8.22 -11.07
C GLN A 156 -13.39 6.86 -11.61
N LEU A 157 -12.63 5.79 -11.34
CA LEU A 157 -13.01 4.43 -11.74
C LEU A 157 -14.32 3.98 -11.08
N GLU A 158 -14.53 4.32 -9.82
CA GLU A 158 -15.76 3.96 -9.10
C GLU A 158 -16.97 4.73 -9.65
N GLN A 159 -16.80 6.01 -10.00
CA GLN A 159 -17.84 6.78 -10.69
C GLN A 159 -18.23 6.17 -12.03
N LEU A 160 -17.24 5.77 -12.84
CA LEU A 160 -17.49 5.13 -14.13
C LEU A 160 -18.21 3.78 -13.98
N ARG A 161 -17.83 2.97 -12.98
CA ARG A 161 -18.52 1.71 -12.68
C ARG A 161 -19.98 1.94 -12.29
N SER A 162 -20.25 2.95 -11.47
CA SER A 162 -21.62 3.31 -11.11
C SER A 162 -22.46 3.69 -12.34
N GLN A 163 -21.89 4.48 -13.26
CA GLN A 163 -22.56 4.83 -14.52
C GLN A 163 -22.80 3.62 -15.43
N LEU A 164 -21.84 2.69 -15.49
CA LEU A 164 -21.99 1.44 -16.26
C LEU A 164 -23.13 0.59 -15.70
N ASN A 165 -23.17 0.39 -14.38
CA ASN A 165 -24.23 -0.37 -13.72
C ASN A 165 -25.61 0.26 -13.94
N GLN A 166 -25.70 1.59 -13.92
CA GLN A 166 -26.94 2.29 -14.25
C GLN A 166 -27.36 2.04 -15.70
N SER A 167 -26.42 2.13 -16.64
CA SER A 167 -26.69 1.87 -18.06
C SER A 167 -27.13 0.43 -18.30
N GLU A 168 -26.57 -0.53 -17.57
CA GLU A 168 -27.00 -1.93 -17.62
C GLU A 168 -28.41 -2.13 -17.08
N TYR A 169 -28.76 -1.45 -15.99
CA TYR A 169 -30.12 -1.48 -15.46
C TYR A 169 -31.15 -0.95 -16.46
N GLU A 170 -30.84 0.19 -17.09
CA GLU A 170 -31.67 0.78 -18.16
C GLU A 170 -31.81 -0.18 -19.35
N ARG A 171 -30.73 -0.84 -19.76
CA ARG A 171 -30.75 -1.87 -20.82
C ARG A 171 -31.72 -3.00 -20.50
N VAL A 172 -31.68 -3.51 -19.27
CA VAL A 172 -32.56 -4.61 -18.84
C VAL A 172 -34.02 -4.17 -18.84
N GLN A 173 -34.32 -2.95 -18.37
CA GLN A 173 -35.67 -2.40 -18.43
C GLN A 173 -36.19 -2.27 -19.87
N LEU A 174 -35.36 -1.76 -20.78
CA LEU A 174 -35.71 -1.64 -22.19
C LEU A 174 -35.97 -3.00 -22.84
N LEU A 175 -35.18 -4.01 -22.54
CA LEU A 175 -35.39 -5.38 -23.03
C LEU A 175 -36.72 -5.98 -22.53
N SER A 176 -37.06 -5.74 -21.26
CA SER A 176 -38.35 -6.15 -20.72
C SER A 176 -39.51 -5.49 -21.47
N ARG A 177 -39.39 -4.20 -21.77
CA ARG A 177 -40.41 -3.45 -22.52
C ARG A 177 -40.52 -3.91 -23.97
N LEU A 178 -39.39 -4.22 -24.61
CA LEU A 178 -39.33 -4.79 -25.96
C LEU A 178 -40.11 -6.11 -26.01
N SER A 179 -39.87 -7.00 -25.05
CA SER A 179 -40.57 -8.28 -24.95
C SER A 179 -42.08 -8.11 -24.79
N GLN A 180 -42.52 -7.14 -23.97
CA GLN A 180 -43.95 -6.84 -23.82
C GLN A 180 -44.57 -6.35 -25.13
N VAL A 181 -43.92 -5.42 -25.83
CA VAL A 181 -44.41 -4.91 -27.13
C VAL A 181 -44.47 -6.03 -28.17
N GLU A 182 -43.52 -6.96 -28.18
CA GLU A 182 -43.57 -8.14 -29.05
C GLU A 182 -44.75 -9.06 -28.75
N GLN A 183 -45.07 -9.28 -27.47
CA GLN A 183 -46.25 -10.05 -27.06
C GLN A 183 -47.54 -9.36 -27.50
N GLU A 184 -47.66 -8.04 -27.29
CA GLU A 184 -48.80 -7.24 -27.74
C GLU A 184 -48.95 -7.30 -29.26
N ARG A 185 -47.84 -7.23 -30.01
CA ARG A 185 -47.83 -7.40 -31.47
C ARG A 185 -48.33 -8.78 -31.89
N GLN A 186 -47.87 -9.86 -31.23
CA GLN A 186 -48.34 -11.21 -31.54
C GLN A 186 -49.84 -11.37 -31.27
N HIS A 187 -50.32 -10.82 -30.15
CA HIS A 187 -51.74 -10.80 -29.82
C HIS A 187 -52.56 -10.01 -30.88
N MET A 188 -52.05 -8.86 -31.33
CA MET A 188 -52.67 -8.06 -32.38
C MET A 188 -52.73 -8.82 -33.71
N LEU A 189 -51.63 -9.47 -34.12
CA LEU A 189 -51.59 -10.28 -35.34
C LEU A 189 -52.57 -11.45 -35.30
N ALA A 190 -52.67 -12.15 -34.17
CA ALA A 190 -53.66 -13.22 -34.00
C ALA A 190 -55.10 -12.69 -34.08
N SER A 191 -55.36 -11.52 -33.48
CA SER A 191 -56.67 -10.85 -33.58
C SER A 191 -56.99 -10.43 -35.02
N LEU A 192 -56.00 -9.93 -35.76
CA LEU A 192 -56.13 -9.59 -37.18
C LEU A 192 -56.39 -10.83 -38.04
N GLU A 193 -55.76 -11.98 -37.75
CA GLU A 193 -56.02 -13.22 -38.47
C GLU A 193 -57.46 -13.74 -38.24
N GLN A 194 -58.00 -13.54 -37.05
CA GLN A 194 -59.40 -13.83 -36.75
C GLN A 194 -60.35 -12.86 -37.45
N LEU A 195 -60.00 -11.57 -37.53
CA LEU A 195 -60.81 -10.54 -38.21
C LEU A 195 -60.72 -10.60 -39.73
N ALA A 196 -59.61 -11.04 -40.32
CA ALA A 196 -59.47 -11.27 -41.76
C ALA A 196 -60.37 -12.42 -42.27
N LYS A 197 -60.81 -13.30 -41.36
CA LYS A 197 -61.85 -14.30 -41.63
C LYS A 197 -63.27 -13.70 -41.58
N ALA A 198 -63.41 -12.42 -41.21
CA ALA A 198 -64.66 -11.66 -41.18
C ALA A 198 -64.70 -10.58 -42.29
N PRO A 199 -65.88 -10.19 -42.80
CA PRO A 199 -66.02 -9.43 -44.05
C PRO A 199 -65.85 -7.90 -43.91
N GLN A 200 -64.90 -7.39 -43.11
CA GLN A 200 -64.68 -5.93 -42.92
C GLN A 200 -63.19 -5.55 -43.01
N GLY A 201 -62.72 -5.19 -44.21
CA GLY A 201 -61.30 -4.95 -44.53
C GLY A 201 -60.73 -3.54 -44.25
N GLU A 202 -61.55 -2.52 -44.00
CA GLU A 202 -61.05 -1.13 -43.91
C GLU A 202 -60.43 -0.76 -42.55
N GLN A 203 -60.98 -1.24 -41.43
CA GLN A 203 -60.43 -0.92 -40.09
C GLN A 203 -59.07 -1.58 -39.85
N ILE A 204 -58.79 -2.69 -40.54
CA ILE A 204 -57.52 -3.44 -40.46
C ILE A 204 -56.35 -2.62 -41.02
N SER A 205 -56.59 -1.84 -42.08
CA SER A 205 -55.53 -1.07 -42.73
C SER A 205 -55.00 0.06 -41.84
N GLN A 206 -55.87 0.72 -41.08
CA GLN A 206 -55.48 1.81 -40.17
C GLN A 206 -54.70 1.30 -38.95
N HIS A 207 -55.11 0.18 -38.33
CA HIS A 207 -54.37 -0.38 -37.20
C HIS A 207 -52.98 -0.89 -37.60
N MET A 208 -52.81 -1.43 -38.81
CA MET A 208 -51.48 -1.81 -39.31
C MET A 208 -50.55 -0.61 -39.50
N GLN A 209 -51.04 0.51 -40.04
CA GLN A 209 -50.22 1.69 -40.25
C GLN A 209 -49.71 2.27 -38.92
N GLN A 210 -50.58 2.31 -37.91
CA GLN A 210 -50.19 2.78 -36.58
C GLN A 210 -49.12 1.88 -35.94
N ALA A 211 -49.32 0.55 -35.96
CA ALA A 211 -48.35 -0.39 -35.40
C ALA A 211 -46.99 -0.37 -36.14
N THR A 212 -46.99 -0.06 -37.44
CA THR A 212 -45.77 0.05 -38.24
C THR A 212 -44.95 1.28 -37.86
N GLU A 213 -45.60 2.42 -37.62
CA GLU A 213 -44.91 3.65 -37.20
C GLU A 213 -44.39 3.56 -35.76
N ASP A 214 -45.14 2.94 -34.85
CA ASP A 214 -44.67 2.72 -33.47
C ASP A 214 -43.41 1.84 -33.44
N HIS A 215 -43.35 0.81 -34.29
CA HIS A 215 -42.16 -0.04 -34.43
C HIS A 215 -40.95 0.72 -34.98
N LYS A 216 -41.17 1.61 -35.96
CA LYS A 216 -40.11 2.42 -36.55
C LYS A 216 -39.52 3.41 -35.54
N LEU A 217 -40.36 4.02 -34.71
CA LEU A 217 -39.91 4.92 -33.64
C LEU A 217 -39.03 4.18 -32.62
N PHE A 218 -39.44 2.96 -32.26
CA PHE A 218 -38.72 2.11 -31.33
C PHE A 218 -37.33 1.69 -31.85
N LEU A 219 -37.23 1.28 -33.12
CA LEU A 219 -35.94 0.93 -33.74
C LEU A 219 -34.96 2.12 -33.74
N ALA A 220 -35.46 3.34 -33.93
CA ALA A 220 -34.64 4.54 -33.89
C ALA A 220 -34.09 4.83 -32.47
N GLU A 221 -34.86 4.57 -31.42
CA GLU A 221 -34.38 4.67 -30.02
C GLU A 221 -33.31 3.63 -29.70
N MET A 222 -33.53 2.38 -30.11
CA MET A 222 -32.54 1.30 -29.93
C MET A 222 -31.21 1.63 -30.62
N GLN A 223 -31.25 2.18 -31.83
CA GLN A 223 -30.04 2.56 -32.56
C GLN A 223 -29.26 3.67 -31.85
N LYS A 224 -29.94 4.67 -31.28
CA LYS A 224 -29.30 5.71 -30.45
C LYS A 224 -28.61 5.11 -29.22
N PHE A 225 -29.27 4.16 -28.56
CA PHE A 225 -28.71 3.47 -27.40
C PHE A 225 -27.42 2.70 -27.73
N TYR A 226 -27.41 1.91 -28.81
CA TYR A 226 -26.21 1.19 -29.24
C TYR A 226 -25.04 2.12 -29.59
N THR A 227 -25.33 3.27 -30.18
CA THR A 227 -24.31 4.28 -30.49
C THR A 227 -23.71 4.85 -29.20
N GLY A 228 -24.53 5.04 -28.16
CA GLY A 228 -24.07 5.44 -26.83
C GLY A 228 -23.17 4.40 -26.15
N LEU A 229 -23.54 3.11 -26.21
CA LEU A 229 -22.74 2.02 -25.67
C LEU A 229 -21.37 1.93 -26.33
N ASN A 230 -21.30 2.01 -27.66
CA ASN A 230 -20.03 1.95 -28.38
C ASN A 230 -19.08 3.08 -27.95
N ASN A 231 -19.60 4.30 -27.78
CA ASN A 231 -18.80 5.43 -27.29
C ASN A 231 -18.28 5.20 -25.87
N LEU A 232 -19.06 4.55 -25.00
CA LEU A 232 -18.64 4.21 -23.65
C LEU A 232 -17.53 3.15 -23.66
N THR A 233 -17.69 2.10 -24.48
CA THR A 233 -16.68 1.04 -24.66
C THR A 233 -15.35 1.61 -25.14
N PHE A 234 -15.36 2.53 -26.11
CA PHE A 234 -14.13 3.20 -26.57
C PHE A 234 -13.44 4.00 -25.46
N LYS A 235 -14.19 4.67 -24.58
CA LYS A 235 -13.63 5.39 -23.44
C LYS A 235 -12.99 4.46 -22.42
N VAL A 236 -13.63 3.32 -22.13
CA VAL A 236 -13.07 2.31 -21.22
C VAL A 236 -11.75 1.76 -21.78
N PHE A 237 -11.73 1.41 -23.07
CA PHE A 237 -10.52 0.88 -23.72
C PHE A 237 -9.35 1.88 -23.67
N SER A 238 -9.61 3.16 -23.93
CA SER A 238 -8.59 4.22 -23.83
C SER A 238 -8.05 4.40 -22.40
N LEU A 239 -8.89 4.22 -21.38
CA LEU A 239 -8.46 4.30 -19.99
C LEU A 239 -7.64 3.08 -19.56
N GLU A 240 -7.99 1.89 -20.04
CA GLU A 240 -7.21 0.67 -19.83
C GLU A 240 -5.81 0.79 -20.44
N GLU A 241 -5.70 1.35 -21.65
CA GLU A 241 -4.42 1.60 -22.32
C GLU A 241 -3.55 2.60 -21.54
N HIS A 242 -4.15 3.69 -21.03
CA HIS A 242 -3.44 4.63 -20.16
C HIS A 242 -2.99 3.99 -18.83
N LEU A 243 -3.82 3.16 -18.19
CA LEU A 243 -3.45 2.43 -16.97
C LEU A 243 -2.29 1.46 -17.22
N GLU A 244 -2.27 0.79 -18.37
CA GLU A 244 -1.17 -0.10 -18.72
C GLU A 244 0.14 0.67 -18.98
N SER A 245 0.05 1.86 -19.57
CA SER A 245 1.20 2.77 -19.73
C SER A 245 1.76 3.22 -18.37
N ILE A 246 0.89 3.68 -17.46
CA ILE A 246 1.29 4.10 -16.11
C ILE A 246 1.90 2.92 -15.33
N SER A 247 1.33 1.72 -15.44
CA SER A 247 1.90 0.52 -14.81
C SER A 247 3.28 0.16 -15.37
N LYS A 248 3.52 0.34 -16.68
CA LYS A 248 4.83 0.12 -17.30
C LYS A 248 5.86 1.15 -16.82
N GLU A 249 5.48 2.41 -16.67
CA GLU A 249 6.36 3.46 -16.12
C GLU A 249 6.71 3.22 -14.63
N LEU A 250 5.74 2.79 -13.82
CA LEU A 250 5.97 2.42 -12.42
C LEU A 250 6.86 1.18 -12.28
N ASN A 251 6.68 0.17 -13.13
CA ASN A 251 7.50 -1.04 -13.11
C ASN A 251 8.92 -0.79 -13.67
N GLY A 252 9.08 0.12 -14.63
CA GLY A 252 10.38 0.60 -15.09
C GLY A 252 11.15 1.39 -14.02
N SER A 253 10.45 2.04 -13.10
CA SER A 253 11.04 2.80 -11.99
C SER A 253 11.37 1.92 -10.78
N ASN A 254 10.71 0.76 -10.62
CA ASN A 254 10.90 -0.17 -9.49
C ASN A 254 12.13 -1.09 -9.59
N SER A 255 12.86 -1.12 -10.72
CA SER A 255 14.14 -1.85 -10.80
C SER A 255 15.27 -1.19 -9.98
N SER A 256 15.06 0.02 -9.47
CA SER A 256 16.05 0.77 -8.67
C SER A 256 15.74 0.81 -7.17
N VAL A 257 14.60 0.26 -6.70
CA VAL A 257 14.09 0.49 -5.32
C VAL A 257 13.97 -0.80 -4.47
N THR A 258 14.48 -1.94 -4.94
CA THR A 258 14.38 -3.22 -4.19
C THR A 258 15.39 -3.42 -3.04
N LYS A 259 16.03 -2.36 -2.54
CA LYS A 259 16.78 -2.41 -1.28
C LYS A 259 16.47 -1.18 -0.45
N ILE A 260 15.48 -1.30 0.43
CA ILE A 260 15.37 -0.75 1.79
C ILE A 260 13.88 -0.66 2.09
N SER A 261 13.36 -1.66 2.82
CA SER A 261 12.06 -1.56 3.50
C SER A 261 12.05 -2.55 4.66
N SER A 262 12.68 -2.13 5.75
CA SER A 262 12.37 -2.63 7.08
C SER A 262 12.54 -1.45 8.04
N GLU A 263 11.49 -1.20 8.83
CA GLU A 263 11.33 -0.17 9.86
C GLU A 263 10.66 1.14 9.39
N LEU A 264 9.34 1.27 9.60
CA LEU A 264 8.78 2.00 10.75
C LEU A 264 7.23 1.99 10.77
N VAL A 265 6.71 2.20 11.98
CA VAL A 265 5.32 2.16 12.46
C VAL A 265 4.80 3.59 12.66
N PRO A 266 3.46 3.84 12.75
CA PRO A 266 2.82 5.09 12.33
C PRO A 266 2.42 6.04 13.49
N ILE A 267 2.11 7.30 13.14
CA ILE A 267 1.44 8.29 14.01
C ILE A 267 0.06 8.64 13.40
N GLN A 268 -0.94 8.75 14.29
CA GLN A 268 -2.36 9.01 14.03
C GLN A 268 -2.73 10.51 14.07
N ALA A 269 -4.00 10.76 13.69
CA ALA A 269 -4.93 11.84 14.08
C ALA A 269 -5.07 12.96 13.01
N LEU A 270 -6.24 13.48 12.58
CA LEU A 270 -7.59 13.69 13.15
C LEU A 270 -8.62 13.88 12.00
N SER A 271 -9.88 13.47 12.18
CA SER A 271 -11.05 14.38 12.25
C SER A 271 -12.39 13.64 12.24
N LYS A 272 -13.28 14.08 13.14
CA LYS A 272 -14.66 13.62 13.38
C LYS A 272 -15.64 14.36 12.46
N VAL A 273 -16.63 13.65 11.91
CA VAL A 273 -17.94 14.22 11.54
C VAL A 273 -19.03 13.22 11.92
N GLU A 274 -19.96 13.65 12.79
CA GLU A 274 -21.14 12.89 13.20
C GLU A 274 -22.24 12.96 12.11
N SER A 275 -22.88 11.82 11.82
CA SER A 275 -24.24 11.80 11.28
C SER A 275 -24.99 10.56 11.78
N LYS A 276 -26.13 10.80 12.45
CA LYS A 276 -27.02 9.79 13.03
C LYS A 276 -27.88 9.13 11.95
N SER A 277 -28.11 7.81 12.07
CA SER A 277 -29.23 7.11 11.42
C SER A 277 -29.66 5.87 12.26
N PRO A 278 -30.84 5.27 12.01
CA PRO A 278 -31.70 4.65 13.03
C PRO A 278 -31.55 3.13 13.21
N LYS A 279 -31.99 2.65 14.39
CA LYS A 279 -32.02 1.24 14.83
C LYS A 279 -33.04 0.39 14.07
N ILE A 280 -32.63 -0.80 13.64
CA ILE A 280 -33.52 -1.92 13.28
C ILE A 280 -33.02 -3.16 14.04
N THR A 281 -33.91 -3.76 14.84
CA THR A 281 -33.71 -5.04 15.53
C THR A 281 -34.40 -6.15 14.74
N ASN A 282 -33.72 -7.25 14.45
CA ASN A 282 -34.34 -8.56 14.22
C ASN A 282 -33.39 -9.68 14.63
N SER A 283 -33.92 -10.61 15.43
CA SER A 283 -33.23 -11.74 16.06
C SER A 283 -33.11 -12.95 15.13
N PHE A 284 -31.92 -13.55 15.05
CA PHE A 284 -31.69 -14.84 14.39
C PHE A 284 -31.48 -15.97 15.41
N ASN A 285 -32.04 -17.15 15.11
CA ASN A 285 -31.98 -18.38 15.91
C ASN A 285 -30.80 -19.26 15.48
N HIS A 286 -29.99 -19.74 16.43
CA HIS A 286 -28.77 -20.54 16.19
C HIS A 286 -28.95 -22.06 16.44
N ASN A 287 -28.17 -22.86 15.69
CA ASN A 287 -28.08 -24.32 15.77
C ASN A 287 -26.91 -24.77 16.69
N THR A 288 -26.99 -25.99 17.23
CA THR A 288 -26.36 -26.38 18.51
C THR A 288 -24.84 -26.63 18.51
N GLU A 289 -24.14 -26.75 17.37
CA GLU A 289 -22.65 -26.92 17.33
C GLU A 289 -21.87 -25.58 17.36
N GLU A 290 -22.53 -24.44 17.17
CA GLU A 290 -21.92 -23.09 17.28
C GLU A 290 -21.79 -22.58 18.74
N LYS A 291 -22.35 -23.31 19.72
CA LYS A 291 -22.46 -22.85 21.11
C LYS A 291 -21.13 -22.75 21.89
N ASP A 292 -20.05 -23.29 21.35
CA ASP A 292 -18.71 -23.21 21.96
C ASP A 292 -17.74 -22.29 21.20
N VAL A 293 -18.20 -21.60 20.14
CA VAL A 293 -17.40 -20.63 19.38
C VAL A 293 -16.86 -19.52 20.29
N ASP A 294 -17.70 -19.01 21.19
CA ASP A 294 -17.30 -18.01 22.19
C ASP A 294 -16.19 -18.52 23.13
N LYS A 295 -16.21 -19.80 23.50
CA LYS A 295 -15.19 -20.40 24.38
C LYS A 295 -13.87 -20.66 23.66
N LEU A 296 -13.94 -20.96 22.36
CA LEU A 296 -12.77 -21.15 21.51
C LEU A 296 -12.10 -19.80 21.18
N TYR A 297 -12.90 -18.77 20.92
CA TYR A 297 -12.41 -17.48 20.47
C TYR A 297 -11.95 -16.58 21.62
N ASN A 298 -12.78 -16.40 22.65
CA ASN A 298 -12.56 -15.37 23.69
C ASN A 298 -11.68 -15.83 24.86
N ASN A 299 -11.25 -17.09 24.90
CA ASN A 299 -10.48 -17.63 26.03
C ASN A 299 -8.98 -17.77 25.70
N GLU A 300 -8.18 -16.77 26.10
CA GLU A 300 -6.70 -16.76 25.99
C GLU A 300 -6.03 -18.01 26.57
N GLN A 301 -6.61 -18.67 27.60
CA GLN A 301 -6.03 -19.88 28.19
C GLN A 301 -6.18 -21.12 27.30
N ASN A 302 -7.17 -21.15 26.40
CA ASN A 302 -7.37 -22.26 25.47
C ASN A 302 -6.35 -22.28 24.32
N LYS A 303 -5.69 -21.15 24.02
CA LYS A 303 -4.68 -21.04 22.96
C LYS A 303 -3.51 -22.01 23.12
N LYS A 304 -3.12 -22.33 24.36
CA LYS A 304 -2.01 -23.27 24.64
C LYS A 304 -2.39 -24.74 24.38
N ASN A 305 -3.68 -25.06 24.30
CA ASN A 305 -4.18 -26.42 24.15
C ASN A 305 -4.60 -26.75 22.70
N LEU A 306 -4.72 -25.75 21.82
CA LEU A 306 -5.03 -25.95 20.41
C LEU A 306 -3.76 -26.37 19.66
N ARG A 307 -3.57 -27.69 19.49
CA ARG A 307 -2.37 -28.29 18.90
C ARG A 307 -2.16 -28.02 17.40
N HIS A 308 -3.12 -27.38 16.72
CA HIS A 308 -3.08 -27.18 15.27
C HIS A 308 -3.61 -25.79 14.92
N LEU A 309 -2.88 -24.79 15.36
CA LEU A 309 -3.18 -23.40 15.03
C LEU A 309 -2.24 -22.92 13.94
N VAL A 310 -2.79 -22.58 12.78
CA VAL A 310 -2.02 -22.06 11.65
C VAL A 310 -2.38 -20.60 11.42
N LYS A 311 -1.38 -19.72 11.44
CA LYS A 311 -1.57 -18.32 11.06
C LYS A 311 -1.56 -18.21 9.55
N VAL A 312 -2.56 -17.52 8.99
CA VAL A 312 -2.71 -17.38 7.55
C VAL A 312 -3.01 -15.93 7.15
N LEU A 313 -2.68 -15.60 5.90
CA LEU A 313 -3.12 -14.38 5.23
C LEU A 313 -4.00 -14.72 4.03
N PRO A 314 -5.01 -13.89 3.72
CA PRO A 314 -5.71 -13.98 2.46
C PRO A 314 -4.73 -13.68 1.33
N ILE A 315 -4.73 -14.51 0.30
CA ILE A 315 -3.99 -14.26 -0.94
C ILE A 315 -5.00 -14.05 -2.07
N GLN A 316 -4.80 -12.98 -2.83
CA GLN A 316 -5.62 -12.67 -3.99
C GLN A 316 -4.94 -13.27 -5.21
N GLU A 317 -5.24 -14.53 -5.50
CA GLU A 317 -4.87 -15.10 -6.79
C GLU A 317 -5.81 -14.53 -7.86
N LEU A 318 -5.28 -14.23 -9.05
CA LEU A 318 -6.08 -13.78 -10.19
C LEU A 318 -7.14 -14.84 -10.49
N ILE A 319 -8.36 -14.61 -10.00
CA ILE A 319 -9.53 -15.43 -10.32
C ILE A 319 -10.61 -14.50 -10.86
N GLU A 320 -11.23 -14.97 -11.95
CA GLU A 320 -12.40 -14.39 -12.60
C GLU A 320 -13.39 -13.89 -11.55
N LYS A 321 -13.60 -12.56 -11.55
CA LYS A 321 -14.68 -11.96 -10.79
C LYS A 321 -15.99 -12.50 -11.34
N ASP A 322 -16.92 -12.82 -10.46
CA ASP A 322 -18.28 -13.08 -10.91
C ASP A 322 -18.87 -11.84 -11.61
N SER A 323 -20.05 -11.99 -12.22
CA SER A 323 -20.76 -10.89 -12.91
C SER A 323 -21.02 -9.67 -12.02
N PHE A 324 -20.76 -9.76 -10.70
CA PHE A 324 -20.96 -8.71 -9.71
C PHE A 324 -19.63 -8.17 -9.14
N GLY A 325 -18.49 -8.56 -9.71
CA GLY A 325 -17.19 -8.05 -9.30
C GLY A 325 -16.63 -8.65 -8.01
N LYS A 326 -17.29 -9.66 -7.43
CA LYS A 326 -16.81 -10.33 -6.22
C LYS A 326 -15.81 -11.42 -6.59
N PRO A 327 -14.71 -11.58 -5.83
CA PRO A 327 -13.79 -12.68 -6.05
C PRO A 327 -14.56 -14.00 -5.83
N THR A 328 -14.66 -14.79 -6.88
CA THR A 328 -15.43 -16.05 -6.89
C THR A 328 -14.86 -17.08 -5.91
N ARG A 329 -13.56 -16.96 -5.57
CA ARG A 329 -12.86 -17.83 -4.62
C ARG A 329 -11.85 -17.02 -3.83
N LEU A 330 -11.77 -17.27 -2.52
CA LEU A 330 -10.80 -16.66 -1.61
C LEU A 330 -9.90 -17.76 -1.05
N PHE A 331 -8.58 -17.56 -1.14
CA PHE A 331 -7.62 -18.49 -0.56
C PHE A 331 -6.84 -17.86 0.58
N PHE A 332 -6.33 -18.73 1.43
CA PHE A 332 -5.48 -18.41 2.55
C PHE A 332 -4.19 -19.22 2.44
N GLN A 333 -3.08 -18.60 2.82
CA GLN A 333 -1.78 -19.27 2.87
C GLN A 333 -1.12 -19.04 4.22
N GLU A 334 -0.38 -20.04 4.70
CA GLU A 334 0.39 -19.94 5.92
C GLU A 334 1.34 -18.73 5.88
N ASN A 335 1.28 -17.92 6.94
CA ASN A 335 2.10 -16.73 7.07
C ASN A 335 2.30 -16.38 8.55
N VAL A 336 3.56 -16.18 8.95
CA VAL A 336 3.93 -15.81 10.34
C VAL A 336 3.32 -14.47 10.80
N LYS A 337 3.01 -13.57 9.86
CA LYS A 337 2.31 -12.28 10.09
C LYS A 337 0.82 -12.36 9.76
N GLY A 338 0.26 -13.56 9.69
CA GLY A 338 -1.15 -13.82 9.45
C GLY A 338 -2.08 -13.09 10.41
N THR A 339 -3.12 -12.47 9.84
CA THR A 339 -4.19 -11.81 10.58
C THR A 339 -5.39 -12.73 10.83
N TYR A 340 -5.36 -13.94 10.28
CA TYR A 340 -6.37 -14.98 10.49
C TYR A 340 -5.74 -16.26 10.99
N TRP A 341 -6.53 -17.04 11.71
CA TRP A 341 -6.15 -18.26 12.39
C TRP A 341 -7.02 -19.38 11.85
N ILE A 342 -6.41 -20.46 11.37
CA ILE A 342 -7.11 -21.70 11.03
C ILE A 342 -6.93 -22.67 12.19
N VAL A 343 -8.05 -23.23 12.64
CA VAL A 343 -8.12 -24.24 13.70
C VAL A 343 -8.78 -25.49 13.15
N THR A 344 -8.12 -26.63 13.31
CA THR A 344 -8.70 -27.93 12.96
C THR A 344 -9.56 -28.44 14.12
N SER A 345 -10.84 -28.66 13.87
CA SER A 345 -11.76 -29.26 14.85
C SER A 345 -11.57 -30.77 14.96
N GLU A 346 -12.15 -31.39 15.99
CA GLU A 346 -12.14 -32.86 16.17
C GLU A 346 -12.77 -33.61 15.00
N GLN A 347 -13.75 -32.98 14.31
CA GLN A 347 -14.40 -33.53 13.12
C GLN A 347 -13.58 -33.30 11.83
N LYS A 348 -12.31 -32.88 11.93
CA LYS A 348 -11.44 -32.51 10.79
C LYS A 348 -11.99 -31.38 9.91
N LYS A 349 -12.83 -30.50 10.48
CA LYS A 349 -13.23 -29.25 9.81
C LYS A 349 -12.16 -28.19 10.10
N TYR A 350 -11.86 -27.36 9.10
CA TYR A 350 -10.92 -26.25 9.26
C TYR A 350 -11.73 -24.95 9.43
N LEU A 351 -11.66 -24.38 10.63
CA LEU A 351 -12.40 -23.18 11.01
C LEU A 351 -11.47 -21.98 10.97
N LEU A 352 -11.91 -20.90 10.32
CA LEU A 352 -11.17 -19.67 10.16
C LEU A 352 -11.72 -18.58 11.09
N PHE A 353 -10.81 -17.91 11.81
CA PHE A 353 -11.12 -16.82 12.73
C PHE A 353 -10.19 -15.61 12.46
N PRO A 354 -10.65 -14.35 12.55
CA PRO A 354 -9.75 -13.20 12.66
C PRO A 354 -8.96 -13.28 13.98
N GLU A 355 -7.74 -12.74 14.03
CA GLU A 355 -6.95 -12.72 15.27
C GLU A 355 -7.70 -12.02 16.43
N HIS A 356 -7.53 -12.44 17.68
CA HIS A 356 -8.28 -11.89 18.83
C HIS A 356 -8.12 -10.37 19.02
N ASN A 357 -6.99 -9.80 18.58
CA ASN A 357 -6.72 -8.37 18.63
C ASN A 357 -6.84 -7.73 17.24
N PHE A 358 -7.65 -8.31 16.36
CA PHE A 358 -7.87 -7.80 15.01
C PHE A 358 -8.53 -6.43 15.08
N LYS A 359 -7.71 -5.39 14.88
CA LYS A 359 -8.18 -4.01 14.81
C LYS A 359 -8.70 -3.75 13.42
N VAL A 360 -10.02 -3.63 13.29
CA VAL A 360 -10.64 -3.27 12.03
C VAL A 360 -10.30 -1.83 11.65
N ASN A 361 -9.94 -1.62 10.40
CA ASN A 361 -9.72 -0.32 9.77
C ASN A 361 -10.24 -0.36 8.33
N GLU A 362 -10.27 0.78 7.65
CA GLU A 362 -10.79 0.88 6.28
C GLU A 362 -10.10 -0.08 5.30
N PHE A 363 -8.79 -0.32 5.49
CA PHE A 363 -8.00 -1.15 4.61
C PHE A 363 -8.27 -2.66 4.78
N ASN A 364 -8.45 -3.13 6.02
CA ASN A 364 -8.63 -4.55 6.30
C ASN A 364 -10.10 -4.99 6.38
N TYR A 365 -11.04 -4.04 6.54
CA TYR A 365 -12.47 -4.33 6.60
C TYR A 365 -12.97 -5.00 5.32
N LYS A 366 -12.50 -4.54 4.15
CA LYS A 366 -12.87 -5.15 2.86
C LYS A 366 -12.43 -6.61 2.76
N GLY A 367 -11.25 -6.93 3.29
CA GLY A 367 -10.77 -8.31 3.38
C GLY A 367 -11.61 -9.16 4.34
N LEU A 368 -12.01 -8.57 5.45
CA LEU A 368 -12.88 -9.20 6.45
C LEU A 368 -14.27 -9.51 5.88
N GLU A 369 -14.89 -8.56 5.15
CA GLU A 369 -16.18 -8.74 4.46
C GLU A 369 -16.15 -9.85 3.39
N THR A 370 -14.97 -10.17 2.87
CA THR A 370 -14.84 -11.24 1.88
C THR A 370 -14.94 -12.62 2.55
N ALA A 371 -14.45 -12.77 3.78
CA ALA A 371 -14.48 -14.03 4.53
C ALA A 371 -15.66 -14.15 5.50
N PHE A 372 -16.25 -13.02 5.92
CA PHE A 372 -17.29 -12.95 6.93
C PHE A 372 -18.41 -12.00 6.52
N THR A 373 -19.66 -12.41 6.75
CA THR A 373 -20.79 -11.49 6.78
C THR A 373 -20.69 -10.63 8.05
N CYS A 374 -20.57 -9.33 7.85
CA CYS A 374 -20.36 -8.35 8.92
C CYS A 374 -21.68 -7.65 9.27
N HIS A 375 -22.03 -7.63 10.56
CA HIS A 375 -23.18 -6.88 11.10
C HIS A 375 -22.71 -5.78 12.06
N GLY A 376 -23.50 -4.72 12.21
CA GLY A 376 -23.15 -3.57 13.06
C GLY A 376 -22.22 -2.56 12.39
N ASN A 377 -21.84 -1.51 13.12
CA ASN A 377 -20.96 -0.46 12.61
C ASN A 377 -19.58 -0.53 13.28
N TRP A 378 -18.57 -0.94 12.51
CA TRP A 378 -17.19 -1.06 13.00
C TRP A 378 -16.53 0.30 13.26
N GLN A 379 -17.04 1.39 12.68
CA GLN A 379 -16.51 2.76 12.87
C GLN A 379 -16.93 3.38 14.20
N GLU A 380 -17.83 2.74 14.96
CA GLU A 380 -18.19 3.23 16.29
C GLU A 380 -17.00 3.14 17.25
N GLU A 381 -16.75 4.24 17.96
CA GLU A 381 -15.65 4.33 18.91
C GLU A 381 -15.82 3.26 20.01
N GLY A 382 -14.88 2.32 20.08
CA GLY A 382 -14.94 1.20 21.03
C GLY A 382 -15.76 0.00 20.56
N ALA A 383 -16.07 -0.13 19.28
CA ALA A 383 -16.67 -1.34 18.71
C ALA A 383 -15.84 -2.59 19.02
N GLU A 384 -16.49 -3.61 19.57
CA GLU A 384 -15.92 -4.92 19.85
C GLU A 384 -16.44 -5.94 18.83
N LEU A 385 -15.51 -6.68 18.22
CA LEU A 385 -15.81 -7.72 17.24
C LEU A 385 -16.20 -9.00 17.97
N LYS A 386 -17.40 -9.51 17.67
CA LYS A 386 -17.90 -10.81 18.14
C LYS A 386 -18.10 -11.76 16.98
N ILE A 387 -17.70 -13.01 17.15
CA ILE A 387 -17.87 -14.06 16.14
C ILE A 387 -19.07 -14.90 16.52
N PHE A 388 -20.10 -14.85 15.68
CA PHE A 388 -21.29 -15.69 15.82
C PHE A 388 -21.11 -17.05 15.14
N LYS A 389 -20.45 -17.04 13.98
CA LYS A 389 -20.16 -18.23 13.19
C LYS A 389 -18.76 -18.13 12.58
N PRO A 390 -17.87 -19.10 12.80
CA PRO A 390 -16.57 -19.12 12.12
C PRO A 390 -16.74 -19.38 10.63
N ALA A 391 -15.82 -18.84 9.83
CA ALA A 391 -15.74 -19.21 8.42
C ALA A 391 -15.20 -20.64 8.28
N ILE A 392 -15.59 -21.36 7.22
CA ILE A 392 -15.13 -22.72 6.96
C ILE A 392 -14.21 -22.69 5.74
N VAL A 393 -13.05 -23.31 5.88
CA VAL A 393 -12.08 -23.46 4.79
C VAL A 393 -11.79 -24.95 4.55
N LYS A 394 -11.21 -25.27 3.39
CA LYS A 394 -10.70 -26.62 3.07
C LYS A 394 -9.25 -26.52 2.60
N PRO A 395 -8.36 -27.44 3.00
CA PRO A 395 -6.99 -27.44 2.53
C PRO A 395 -6.93 -27.79 1.03
N LEU A 396 -5.96 -27.20 0.34
CA LEU A 396 -5.58 -27.51 -1.02
C LEU A 396 -4.17 -28.12 -0.98
N GLU A 397 -4.04 -29.34 -1.50
CA GLU A 397 -2.73 -29.98 -1.67
C GLU A 397 -2.09 -29.46 -2.96
N GLU A 398 -1.33 -28.36 -2.85
CA GLU A 398 -0.44 -27.88 -3.91
C GLU A 398 1.03 -28.12 -3.52
N GLU A 399 1.86 -28.48 -4.51
CA GLU A 399 3.25 -28.89 -4.32
C GLU A 399 4.05 -27.93 -3.39
N GLY A 400 4.20 -28.34 -2.13
CA GLY A 400 5.08 -27.68 -1.15
C GLY A 400 4.54 -26.44 -0.44
N LYS A 401 3.25 -26.09 -0.60
CA LYS A 401 2.63 -24.95 0.11
C LYS A 401 1.26 -25.31 0.66
N GLU A 402 1.08 -25.21 1.98
CA GLU A 402 -0.25 -25.35 2.58
C GLU A 402 -1.10 -24.11 2.24
N LYS A 403 -2.15 -24.35 1.46
CA LYS A 403 -3.17 -23.38 1.08
C LYS A 403 -4.54 -23.86 1.54
N TRP A 404 -5.46 -22.92 1.77
CA TRP A 404 -6.85 -23.22 2.09
C TRP A 404 -7.80 -22.38 1.25
N GLU A 405 -8.88 -22.97 0.77
CA GLU A 405 -9.96 -22.30 0.05
C GLU A 405 -11.14 -22.04 0.99
N LEU A 406 -11.71 -20.82 0.95
CA LEU A 406 -12.95 -20.50 1.64
C LEU A 406 -14.12 -21.30 1.05
N VAL A 407 -14.80 -22.07 1.90
CA VAL A 407 -15.95 -22.89 1.53
C VAL A 407 -17.26 -22.24 1.98
N ASP A 408 -17.27 -21.66 3.17
CA ASP A 408 -18.46 -21.03 3.75
C ASP A 408 -18.06 -19.79 4.55
N GLN A 409 -18.82 -18.70 4.40
CA GLN A 409 -18.55 -17.46 5.11
C GLN A 409 -18.93 -17.59 6.59
N GLY A 410 -18.12 -16.94 7.43
CA GLY A 410 -18.45 -16.75 8.83
C GLY A 410 -19.43 -15.59 9.02
N VAL A 411 -19.87 -15.38 10.25
CA VAL A 411 -20.73 -14.26 10.64
C VAL A 411 -20.11 -13.59 11.86
N ILE A 412 -19.91 -12.27 11.76
CA ILE A 412 -19.40 -11.44 12.84
C ILE A 412 -20.31 -10.24 13.07
N GLU A 413 -20.32 -9.73 14.29
CA GLU A 413 -21.04 -8.52 14.68
C GLU A 413 -20.11 -7.55 15.41
N PHE A 414 -20.21 -6.28 15.06
CA PHE A 414 -19.59 -5.18 15.79
C PHE A 414 -20.59 -4.64 16.81
N THR A 415 -20.28 -4.82 18.09
CA THR A 415 -21.10 -4.30 19.18
C THR A 415 -20.39 -3.16 19.89
N SER A 416 -21.07 -2.02 20.11
CA SER A 416 -20.51 -0.92 20.90
C SER A 416 -20.36 -1.34 22.36
N LYS A 417 -19.23 -1.01 22.99
CA LYS A 417 -19.07 -1.16 24.44
C LYS A 417 -20.13 -0.29 25.14
N LYS A 418 -21.04 -0.95 25.87
CA LYS A 418 -22.01 -0.28 26.74
C LYS A 418 -21.36 0.31 27.98
#